data_AF-A0A0N1EKD1-F1
#
_entry.id   AF-A0A0N1EKD1-F1
#
_cell.length_a   1.000
_cell.length_b   1.000
_cell.length_c   1.000
_cell.angle_alpha   90.00
_cell.angle_beta   90.00
_cell.angle_gamma   90.00
#
_symmetry.space_group_name_H-M   'P 1'
#
loop_
_entity.id
_entity.type
_entity.pdbx_description
1 polymer ?
#
loop_
_entity_poly.entity_id
_entity_poly.type
_entity_poly.pdbx_seq_one_letter_code
_entity_poly.pdbx_strand_id
1 'polypeptide(L)'
;MGYRAYCLKEYEVEYDTCLGFNYDFEGCLDFLKSYGLEIYFDDSSESWLKVKTEELLALDIDSLKASDEDKRRLQALQDIAYDSNYARKGGYVRVEWL
;
A
#
# COMPACT_ATOMS: atom_id res chain seq x y z
N MET A 1 -9.58 19.18 -3.07
CA MET A 1 -9.87 18.03 -3.94
C MET A 1 -8.85 16.97 -3.56
N GLY A 2 -9.28 15.92 -2.86
CA GLY A 2 -8.37 14.90 -2.30
C GLY A 2 -8.01 13.87 -3.36
N TYR A 3 -6.71 13.67 -3.58
CA TYR A 3 -6.19 12.65 -4.51
C TYR A 3 -6.43 11.27 -3.90
N ARG A 4 -7.03 10.36 -4.68
CA ARG A 4 -7.32 8.98 -4.25
C ARG A 4 -6.13 8.10 -4.61
N ALA A 5 -5.62 7.35 -3.64
CA ALA A 5 -4.63 6.31 -3.87
C ALA A 5 -5.29 5.10 -4.55
N TYR A 6 -4.59 4.46 -5.48
CA TYR A 6 -4.96 3.22 -6.19
C TYR A 6 -3.87 2.17 -5.95
N CYS A 7 -4.17 0.87 -5.96
CA CYS A 7 -3.13 -0.18 -5.93
C CYS A 7 -3.08 -0.89 -7.29
N LEU A 8 -1.88 -1.10 -7.85
CA LEU A 8 -1.68 -1.66 -9.18
C LEU A 8 -1.36 -3.17 -9.17
N LYS A 9 -2.08 -3.91 -10.03
CA LYS A 9 -1.85 -5.30 -10.46
C LYS A 9 -2.05 -5.38 -11.98
N GLU A 10 -1.02 -5.65 -12.78
CA GLU A 10 -1.19 -5.99 -14.22
C GLU A 10 -1.29 -7.52 -14.38
N TYR A 11 -2.26 -8.13 -15.09
CA TYR A 11 -2.74 -7.87 -16.47
C TYR A 11 -4.27 -7.72 -16.64
N GLU A 12 -5.08 -7.73 -15.58
CA GLU A 12 -6.52 -7.46 -15.64
C GLU A 12 -6.86 -6.44 -14.56
N VAL A 13 -7.41 -5.31 -14.97
CA VAL A 13 -7.70 -4.19 -14.08
C VAL A 13 -9.00 -4.46 -13.34
N GLU A 14 -8.91 -5.16 -12.22
CA GLU A 14 -9.96 -5.15 -11.19
C GLU A 14 -9.67 -3.99 -10.24
N TYR A 15 -10.31 -2.85 -10.50
CA TYR A 15 -10.39 -1.73 -9.59
C TYR A 15 -11.24 -2.14 -8.39
N ASP A 16 -10.64 -2.83 -7.40
CA ASP A 16 -11.30 -2.83 -6.10
C ASP A 16 -10.97 -1.52 -5.38
N THR A 17 -12.00 -1.00 -4.73
CA THR A 17 -12.03 0.32 -4.11
C THR A 17 -10.90 0.37 -3.10
N CYS A 18 -9.89 1.21 -3.34
CA CYS A 18 -8.76 1.38 -2.43
C CYS A 18 -9.23 2.02 -1.11
N LEU A 19 -9.80 1.18 -0.24
CA LEU A 19 -9.67 1.14 1.20
C LEU A 19 -9.78 2.46 1.96
N GLY A 20 -10.68 3.38 1.60
CA GLY A 20 -10.87 4.61 2.36
C GLY A 20 -9.55 5.37 2.65
N PHE A 21 -8.55 5.18 1.77
CA PHE A 21 -7.24 5.79 1.85
C PHE A 21 -7.39 7.21 1.31
N ASN A 22 -7.68 8.14 2.22
CA ASN A 22 -7.74 9.58 1.93
C ASN A 22 -6.35 10.24 2.06
N TYR A 23 -5.27 9.46 2.01
CA TYR A 23 -3.92 10.00 2.02
C TYR A 23 -3.50 10.39 0.60
N ASP A 24 -2.96 11.59 0.48
CA ASP A 24 -2.10 11.97 -0.64
C ASP A 24 -0.81 11.13 -0.61
N PHE A 25 0.01 11.28 -1.65
CA PHE A 25 1.26 10.54 -1.80
C PHE A 25 2.14 10.64 -0.53
N GLU A 26 2.34 11.86 -0.02
CA GLU A 26 3.12 12.11 1.19
C GLU A 26 2.50 11.46 2.42
N GLY A 27 1.18 11.59 2.64
CA GLY A 27 0.50 10.97 3.76
C GLY A 27 0.60 9.44 3.75
N CYS A 28 0.59 8.82 2.58
CA CYS A 28 0.76 7.37 2.45
C CYS A 28 2.22 6.96 2.69
N LEU A 29 3.17 7.73 2.16
CA LEU A 29 4.59 7.53 2.38
C LEU A 29 4.94 7.59 3.88
N ASP A 30 4.48 8.63 4.57
CA ASP A 30 4.72 8.82 6.00
C ASP A 30 4.03 7.75 6.85
N PHE A 31 2.80 7.38 6.49
CA PHE A 31 2.08 6.29 7.15
C PHE A 31 2.89 4.99 7.07
N LEU A 32 3.30 4.57 5.87
CA LEU A 32 4.03 3.33 5.66
C LEU A 32 5.43 3.38 6.31
N LYS A 33 6.14 4.51 6.24
CA LYS A 33 7.42 4.72 6.94
C LYS A 33 7.28 4.62 8.45
N SER A 34 6.16 5.08 9.02
CA SER A 34 5.92 5.02 10.46
C SER A 34 5.88 3.58 11.00
N TYR A 35 5.58 2.60 10.15
CA TYR A 35 5.61 1.17 10.46
C TYR A 35 6.93 0.48 10.07
N GLY A 36 7.94 1.24 9.64
CA GLY A 36 9.26 0.73 9.29
C GLY A 36 9.31 -0.05 7.97
N LEU A 37 8.33 0.15 7.08
CA LEU A 37 8.28 -0.50 5.78
C LEU A 37 9.26 0.16 4.80
N GLU A 38 9.95 -0.66 4.01
CA GLU A 38 10.82 -0.20 2.94
C GLU A 38 9.99 0.13 1.69
N ILE A 39 10.11 1.38 1.24
CA ILE A 39 9.29 1.95 0.18
C ILE A 39 10.19 2.48 -0.94
N TYR A 40 9.82 2.14 -2.17
CA TYR A 40 10.46 2.58 -3.40
C TYR A 40 9.50 3.44 -4.20
N PHE A 41 9.90 4.65 -4.56
CA PHE A 41 9.12 5.55 -5.40
C PHE A 41 10.05 6.37 -6.29
N ASP A 42 9.48 7.01 -7.32
CA ASP A 42 10.20 7.99 -8.15
C ASP A 42 9.87 9.39 -7.65
N ASP A 43 10.87 10.07 -7.07
CA ASP A 43 10.78 11.46 -6.58
C ASP A 43 10.29 12.45 -7.65
N SER A 44 10.38 12.10 -8.94
CA SER A 44 10.07 13.02 -10.03
C SER A 44 8.58 13.14 -10.33
N SER A 45 7.75 12.20 -9.87
CA SER A 45 6.37 12.09 -10.35
C SER A 45 5.29 12.00 -9.28
N GLU A 46 5.63 11.74 -8.01
CA GLU A 46 4.68 11.55 -6.88
C GLU A 46 3.45 10.69 -7.24
N SER A 47 3.59 9.84 -8.26
CA SER A 47 2.48 9.17 -8.91
C SER A 47 2.39 7.73 -8.45
N TRP A 48 3.47 7.16 -7.92
CA TRP A 48 3.45 5.80 -7.41
C TRP A 48 4.50 5.55 -6.33
N LEU A 49 4.19 4.61 -5.44
CA LEU A 49 5.13 4.00 -4.51
C LEU A 49 5.01 2.48 -4.56
N LYS A 50 6.05 1.78 -4.13
CA LYS A 50 6.14 0.33 -4.06
C LYS A 50 6.60 -0.07 -2.68
N VAL A 51 5.87 -0.96 -2.03
CA VAL A 51 6.20 -1.52 -0.72
C VAL A 51 6.64 -2.97 -0.90
N LYS A 52 7.68 -3.41 -0.20
CA LYS A 52 8.08 -4.82 -0.23
C LYS A 52 6.98 -5.72 0.32
N THR A 53 6.59 -6.71 -0.46
CA THR A 53 5.54 -7.67 -0.11
C THR A 53 5.91 -8.48 1.12
N GLU A 54 7.16 -8.92 1.23
CA GLU A 54 7.63 -9.73 2.37
C GLU A 54 7.54 -8.97 3.69
N GLU A 55 7.92 -7.70 3.72
CA GLU A 55 7.85 -6.87 4.93
C GLU A 55 6.41 -6.57 5.33
N LEU A 56 5.57 -6.29 4.34
CA LEU A 56 4.15 -6.06 4.57
C LEU A 56 3.44 -7.33 5.09
N LEU A 57 3.80 -8.50 4.58
CA LEU A 57 3.27 -9.79 5.05
C LEU A 57 3.85 -10.19 6.42
N ALA A 58 5.08 -9.80 6.73
CA ALA A 58 5.71 -10.04 8.02
C ALA A 58 5.23 -9.09 9.13
N LEU A 59 4.47 -8.05 8.78
CA LEU A 59 3.92 -7.08 9.71
C LEU A 59 2.83 -7.74 10.57
N ASP A 60 3.03 -7.76 11.88
CA ASP A 60 2.04 -8.26 12.84
C ASP A 60 1.07 -7.14 13.22
N ILE A 61 0.00 -6.98 12.43
CA ILE A 61 -0.97 -5.88 12.54
C ILE A 61 -1.69 -5.90 13.90
N ASP A 62 -1.94 -7.09 14.45
CA ASP A 62 -2.64 -7.24 15.72
C ASP A 62 -1.83 -6.66 16.89
N SER A 63 -0.50 -6.83 16.88
CA SER A 63 0.38 -6.30 17.91
C SER A 63 0.78 -4.82 17.71
N LEU A 64 0.50 -4.23 16.54
CA LEU A 64 0.77 -2.82 16.30
C LEU A 64 -0.06 -1.91 17.20
N LYS A 65 0.60 -0.88 17.73
CA LYS A 65 -0.03 0.24 18.44
C LYS A 65 -0.60 1.27 17.44
N ALA A 66 -1.54 0.81 16.63
CA ALA A 66 -2.24 1.59 15.62
C ALA A 66 -3.73 1.71 15.95
N SER A 67 -4.41 2.71 15.38
CA SER A 67 -5.87 2.82 15.50
C SER A 67 -6.57 1.66 14.76
N ASP A 68 -7.80 1.32 15.12
CA ASP A 68 -8.56 0.27 14.42
C ASP A 68 -8.72 0.56 12.91
N GLU A 69 -8.78 1.85 12.55
CA GLU A 69 -8.85 2.31 11.17
C GLU A 69 -7.52 2.03 10.42
N ASP A 70 -6.39 2.33 11.05
CA ASP A 70 -5.06 2.07 10.48
C ASP A 70 -4.75 0.58 10.40
N LYS A 71 -5.19 -0.20 11.39
CA LYS A 71 -5.10 -1.66 11.33
C LYS A 71 -5.88 -2.22 10.14
N ARG A 72 -7.11 -1.76 9.91
CA ARG A 72 -7.90 -2.16 8.73
C ARG A 72 -7.23 -1.78 7.42
N ARG A 73 -6.59 -0.60 7.36
CA ARG A 73 -5.82 -0.14 6.20
C ARG A 73 -4.63 -1.04 5.90
N LEU A 74 -3.84 -1.36 6.93
CA LEU A 74 -2.70 -2.28 6.82
C LEU A 74 -3.16 -3.68 6.44
N GLN A 75 -4.26 -4.15 7.05
CA GLN A 75 -4.82 -5.49 6.79
C GLN A 75 -5.16 -5.62 5.33
N ALA A 76 -5.81 -4.60 4.77
CA ALA A 76 -6.23 -4.69 3.40
C ALA A 76 -5.11 -4.44 2.38
N LEU A 77 -4.06 -3.69 2.74
CA LEU A 77 -2.80 -3.74 1.99
C LEU A 77 -2.19 -5.16 2.03
N GLN A 78 -2.24 -5.83 3.19
CA GLN A 78 -1.75 -7.20 3.37
C GLN A 78 -2.58 -8.20 2.55
N ASP A 79 -3.90 -8.03 2.49
CA ASP A 79 -4.79 -8.82 1.65
C ASP A 79 -4.49 -8.58 0.17
N ILE A 80 -4.22 -7.33 -0.24
CA ILE A 80 -3.78 -7.02 -1.62
C ILE A 80 -2.44 -7.70 -1.91
N ALA A 81 -1.47 -7.64 -0.99
CA ALA A 81 -0.20 -8.35 -1.10
C ALA A 81 -0.40 -9.86 -1.24
N TYR A 82 -1.30 -10.42 -0.44
CA TYR A 82 -1.63 -11.83 -0.47
C TYR A 82 -2.30 -12.19 -1.79
N ASP A 83 -3.34 -11.49 -2.24
CA ASP A 83 -4.10 -11.84 -3.44
C ASP A 83 -3.44 -11.40 -4.74
N SER A 84 -2.35 -10.65 -4.67
CA SER A 84 -1.67 -10.12 -5.84
C SER A 84 -0.65 -11.06 -6.42
N ASN A 85 -0.95 -11.60 -7.61
CA ASN A 85 0.06 -12.27 -8.43
C ASN A 85 1.26 -11.36 -8.72
N TYR A 86 1.05 -10.04 -8.83
CA TYR A 86 2.14 -9.07 -8.99
C TYR A 86 3.00 -8.98 -7.72
N ALA A 87 2.38 -8.92 -6.55
CA ALA A 87 3.10 -8.89 -5.27
C ALA A 87 3.86 -10.21 -5.02
N ARG A 88 3.22 -11.36 -5.27
CA ARG A 88 3.82 -12.69 -5.09
C ARG A 88 5.00 -12.96 -6.05
N LYS A 89 4.93 -12.50 -7.30
CA LYS A 89 5.99 -12.74 -8.31
C LYS A 89 7.01 -11.62 -8.41
N GLY A 90 6.57 -10.37 -8.20
CA GLY A 90 7.39 -9.17 -8.29
C GLY A 90 8.04 -8.79 -6.97
N GLY A 91 7.54 -9.27 -5.83
CA GLY A 91 8.05 -8.96 -4.50
C GLY A 91 7.63 -7.58 -3.96
N TYR A 92 6.77 -6.86 -4.67
CA TYR A 92 6.32 -5.52 -4.28
C TYR A 92 4.81 -5.31 -4.51
N VAL A 93 4.17 -4.56 -3.60
CA VAL A 93 2.85 -3.96 -3.79
C VAL A 93 3.03 -2.53 -4.30
N ARG A 94 2.45 -2.19 -5.45
CA ARG A 94 2.50 -0.81 -5.98
C ARG A 94 1.21 -0.06 -5.63
N VAL A 95 1.35 1.11 -5.06
CA VAL A 95 0.29 2.11 -4.87
C VAL A 95 0.54 3.25 -5.87
N GLU A 96 -0.47 3.73 -6.57
CA GLU A 96 -0.42 4.77 -7.60
C GLU A 96 -1.55 5.79 -7.41
N TRP A 97 -1.31 7.07 -7.67
CA TRP A 97 -2.29 8.14 -7.63
C TRP A 97 -2.52 8.66 -9.05
N LEU A 98 -3.78 8.76 -9.46
CA LEU A 98 -4.22 9.26 -10.78
C LEU A 98 -4.96 10.59 -10.64
#